data_AF-A0A2K3JUZ0-F1
#
_entry.id   AF-A0A2K3JUZ0-F1
#
_cell.length_a   1.000
_cell.length_b   1.000
_cell.length_c   1.000
_cell.angle_alpha   90.00
_cell.angle_beta   90.00
_cell.angle_gamma   90.00
#
_symmetry.space_group_name_H-M   'P 1'
#
loop_
_entity.id
_entity.type
_entity.pdbx_description
1 polymer ?
#
loop_
_entity_poly.entity_id
_entity_poly.type
_entity_poly.pdbx_seq_one_letter_code
_entity_poly.pdbx_strand_id
1 'polypeptide(L)'
;MILVGPSLGSAVAIDFAINYPEAVEKLVLIDASVYAEGTGNLATLPKAVAYAGVYLLKSVPLRLYANYLSFTNISFSTSLDWTN
;
A
#
# COMPACT_ATOMS: atom_id res chain seq x y z
N MET A 1 -22.46 8.63 -14.32
CA MET A 1 -22.13 7.20 -14.08
C MET A 1 -21.94 6.94 -12.60
N ILE A 2 -22.08 5.69 -12.15
CA ILE A 2 -21.66 5.29 -10.80
C ILE A 2 -20.15 5.02 -10.83
N LEU A 3 -19.38 5.82 -10.11
CA LEU A 3 -17.93 5.69 -10.02
C LEU A 3 -17.56 5.00 -8.71
N VAL A 4 -16.83 3.89 -8.80
CA VAL A 4 -16.41 3.10 -7.64
C VAL A 4 -14.91 3.18 -7.48
N GLY A 5 -14.46 3.66 -6.32
CA GLY A 5 -13.04 3.73 -5.98
C GLY A 5 -12.73 2.79 -4.81
N PRO A 6 -12.05 1.66 -5.04
CA PRO A 6 -11.58 0.79 -3.96
C PRO A 6 -10.15 1.13 -3.52
N SER A 7 -9.87 1.09 -2.22
CA SER A 7 -8.52 1.28 -1.64
C SER A 7 -7.85 2.58 -2.14
N LEU A 8 -6.63 2.50 -2.69
CA LEU A 8 -5.94 3.64 -3.31
C LEU A 8 -6.68 4.20 -4.54
N GLY A 9 -7.49 3.39 -5.22
CA GLY A 9 -8.32 3.84 -6.35
C GLY A 9 -9.39 4.86 -5.94
N SER A 10 -9.73 4.95 -4.65
CA SER A 10 -10.58 6.00 -4.12
C SER A 10 -10.01 7.40 -4.31
N ALA A 11 -8.68 7.57 -4.24
CA ALA A 11 -8.03 8.88 -4.45
C ALA A 11 -8.29 9.39 -5.87
N VAL A 12 -8.13 8.52 -6.85
CA VAL A 12 -8.39 8.82 -8.26
C VAL A 12 -9.88 9.05 -8.51
N ALA A 13 -10.75 8.25 -7.89
CA ALA A 13 -12.19 8.40 -8.03
C ALA A 13 -12.70 9.74 -7.46
N ILE A 14 -12.15 10.19 -6.33
CA ILE A 14 -12.45 11.51 -5.75
C ILE A 14 -11.93 12.62 -6.65
N ASP A 15 -10.68 12.54 -7.10
CA ASP A 15 -10.09 13.57 -7.97
C ASP A 15 -10.90 13.72 -9.27
N PHE A 16 -11.31 12.60 -9.87
CA PHE A 16 -12.19 12.61 -11.04
C PHE A 16 -13.57 13.22 -10.73
N ALA A 17 -14.20 12.87 -9.61
CA ALA A 17 -15.51 13.39 -9.24
C ALA A 17 -15.50 14.90 -8.94
N ILE A 18 -14.36 15.45 -8.47
CA ILE A 18 -14.18 16.89 -8.25
C ILE A 18 -14.03 17.63 -9.58
N ASN A 19 -13.25 17.07 -10.53
CA ASN A 19 -12.96 17.74 -11.79
C ASN A 19 -14.06 17.56 -12.85
N TYR A 20 -14.83 16.47 -12.78
CA TYR A 20 -15.89 16.13 -13.74
C TYR A 20 -17.18 15.71 -13.02
N PRO A 21 -17.78 16.57 -12.18
CA PRO A 21 -18.95 16.22 -11.37
C PRO A 21 -20.16 15.86 -12.24
N GLU A 22 -20.30 16.45 -13.42
CA GLU A 22 -21.37 16.15 -14.38
C GLU A 22 -21.31 14.71 -14.92
N ALA A 23 -20.11 14.09 -14.90
CA ALA A 23 -19.93 12.72 -15.34
C ALA A 23 -20.24 11.70 -14.23
N VAL A 24 -20.30 12.12 -12.96
CA VAL A 24 -20.46 11.24 -11.79
C VAL A 24 -21.84 11.43 -11.14
N GLU A 25 -22.68 10.40 -11.27
CA GLU A 25 -24.01 10.36 -10.66
C GLU A 25 -23.94 9.94 -9.19
N LYS A 26 -23.02 9.02 -8.87
CA LYS A 26 -22.80 8.52 -7.52
C LYS A 26 -21.36 8.07 -7.37
N LEU A 27 -20.75 8.45 -6.25
CA LEU A 27 -19.40 8.01 -5.87
C LEU A 27 -19.51 6.96 -4.75
N VAL A 28 -18.98 5.76 -4.99
CA VAL A 28 -18.93 4.67 -4.01
C VAL A 28 -17.47 4.40 -3.65
N LEU A 29 -17.17 4.46 -2.36
CA LEU A 29 -15.82 4.30 -1.83
C LEU A 29 -15.75 3.03 -1.01
N ILE A 30 -14.84 2.11 -1.36
CA ILE A 30 -14.65 0.84 -0.65
C ILE A 30 -13.28 0.86 0.00
N ASP A 31 -13.25 0.85 1.32
CA ASP A 31 -12.00 0.89 2.11
C ASP A 31 -11.04 2.00 1.65
N ALA A 32 -11.57 3.23 1.56
CA ALA A 32 -10.87 4.31 0.88
C ALA A 32 -9.54 4.69 1.53
N SER A 33 -8.47 4.58 0.74
CA SER A 33 -7.13 5.03 1.10
C SER A 33 -6.82 6.30 0.30
N VAL A 34 -7.37 7.42 0.77
CA VAL A 34 -7.36 8.71 0.05
C VAL A 34 -6.29 9.66 0.58
N TYR A 35 -6.51 10.19 1.77
CA TYR A 35 -5.52 10.95 2.52
C TYR A 35 -5.10 10.10 3.69
N ALA A 36 -4.02 9.33 3.50
CA ALA A 36 -3.34 8.77 4.65
C ALA A 36 -2.76 9.95 5.47
N GLU A 37 -2.89 9.89 6.79
CA GLU A 37 -2.27 10.83 7.74
C GLU A 37 -0.73 10.90 7.60
N GLY A 38 -0.17 10.07 6.71
CA GLY A 38 1.26 9.86 6.53
C GLY A 38 1.77 8.88 7.57
N THR A 39 3.07 8.92 7.85
CA THR A 39 3.69 8.04 8.84
C THR A 39 3.49 8.51 10.29
N GLY A 40 2.69 9.56 10.51
CA GLY A 40 2.43 10.13 11.84
C GLY A 40 3.73 10.41 12.61
N ASN A 41 3.79 9.97 13.88
CA ASN A 41 4.98 10.13 14.72
C ASN A 41 6.25 9.46 14.15
N LEU A 42 6.14 8.45 13.28
CA LEU A 42 7.31 7.85 12.63
C LEU A 42 8.00 8.82 11.66
N ALA A 43 7.30 9.87 11.20
CA ALA A 43 7.91 10.96 10.43
C ALA A 43 8.96 11.74 11.25
N THR A 44 8.91 11.66 12.57
CA THR A 44 9.84 12.37 13.47
C THR A 44 11.13 11.59 13.74
N LEU A 45 11.25 10.35 13.24
CA LEU A 45 12.46 9.56 13.41
C LEU A 45 13.67 10.22 12.76
N PRO A 46 14.86 10.17 13.39
CA PRO A 46 16.10 10.56 12.75
C PRO A 46 16.31 9.76 11.47
N LYS A 47 16.71 10.42 10.38
CA LYS A 47 16.88 9.79 9.05
C LYS A 47 17.71 8.51 9.11
N ALA A 48 18.80 8.51 9.88
CA ALA A 48 19.65 7.34 10.03
C ALA A 48 18.89 6.12 10.58
N VAL A 49 18.03 6.33 11.59
CA VAL A 49 17.20 5.26 12.19
C VAL A 49 16.15 4.79 11.20
N ALA A 50 15.49 5.72 10.49
CA ALA A 50 14.52 5.38 9.46
C ALA A 50 15.15 4.52 8.35
N TYR A 51 16.31 4.91 7.84
CA TYR A 51 17.01 4.15 6.80
C TYR A 51 17.55 2.81 7.31
N ALA A 52 18.02 2.73 8.56
CA ALA A 52 18.41 1.46 9.16
C ALA A 52 17.23 0.49 9.27
N GLY A 53 16.05 0.99 9.67
CA GLY A 53 14.81 0.21 9.68
C GLY A 53 14.42 -0.27 8.28
N VAL A 54 14.50 0.61 7.27
CA VAL A 54 14.25 0.21 5.87
C VAL A 54 15.24 -0.85 5.40
N TYR A 55 16.51 -0.77 5.79
CA TYR A 55 17.52 -1.78 5.44
C TYR A 55 17.21 -3.14 6.09
N LEU A 56 16.77 -3.14 7.35
CA LEU A 56 16.29 -4.34 8.04
C LEU A 56 15.10 -4.96 7.30
N LEU A 57 14.10 -4.15 6.91
CA LEU A 57 12.92 -4.60 6.16
C LEU A 57 13.27 -5.16 4.78
N LYS A 58 14.33 -4.64 4.15
CA LYS A 58 14.84 -5.15 2.87
C LYS A 58 15.64 -6.45 2.98
N SER A 59 15.98 -6.88 4.20
CA SER A 59 16.81 -8.07 4.39
C SER A 59 16.11 -9.33 3.88
N VAL A 60 16.87 -10.17 3.16
CA VAL A 60 16.44 -11.48 2.65
C VAL A 60 15.77 -12.35 3.74
N PRO A 61 16.33 -12.52 4.96
CA PRO A 61 15.68 -13.36 5.97
C PRO A 61 14.30 -12.85 6.37
N LEU A 62 14.12 -11.53 6.48
CA LEU A 62 12.84 -10.96 6.89
C LEU A 62 11.80 -11.03 5.77
N ARG A 63 12.20 -10.81 4.51
CA ARG A 63 11.33 -11.01 3.34
C ARG A 63 10.90 -12.47 3.21
N LEU A 64 11.81 -13.42 3.40
CA LEU A 64 11.50 -14.85 3.35
C LEU A 64 10.51 -15.26 4.44
N TYR A 65 10.71 -14.76 5.66
CA TYR A 65 9.81 -15.01 6.77
C TYR A 65 8.42 -14.42 6.54
N ALA A 66 8.34 -13.21 5.99
CA ALA A 66 7.06 -12.60 5.62
C ALA A 66 6.32 -13.44 4.56
N ASN A 67 7.03 -13.90 3.51
CA ASN A 67 6.45 -14.79 2.50
C ASN A 67 5.92 -16.09 3.11
N TYR A 68 6.66 -16.68 4.04
CA TYR A 68 6.22 -17.89 4.76
C TYR A 68 4.93 -17.67 5.58
N LEU A 69 4.79 -16.50 6.20
CA LEU A 69 3.58 -16.15 6.97
C LEU A 69 2.38 -15.84 6.05
N SER A 70 2.61 -15.18 4.92
CA SER A 70 1.54 -14.73 4.03
C SER A 70 1.05 -15.82 3.07
N PHE A 71 1.91 -16.78 2.70
CA PHE A 71 1.59 -17.79 1.69
C PHE A 71 1.85 -19.20 2.23
N THR A 72 0.80 -20.02 2.28
CA THR A 72 0.87 -21.38 2.84
C THR A 72 1.25 -22.48 1.83
N ASN A 73 1.17 -22.21 0.51
CA ASN A 73 1.30 -23.22 -0.54
C ASN A 73 2.28 -22.82 -1.67
N ILE A 74 3.26 -21.96 -1.41
CA ILE A 74 4.30 -21.63 -2.38
C ILE A 74 5.56 -22.47 -2.15
N SER A 75 6.25 -22.85 -3.23
CA SER A 75 7.53 -23.56 -3.13
C SER A 75 8.61 -22.65 -2.52
N PHE A 76 9.59 -23.24 -1.84
CA PHE A 76 10.70 -22.48 -1.27
C PHE A 76 11.49 -21.70 -2.33
N SER A 77 11.71 -22.29 -3.51
CA SER A 77 12.34 -21.62 -4.65
C SER A 77 11.57 -20.39 -5.11
N THR A 78 10.23 -20.48 -5.21
CA THR A 78 9.40 -19.32 -5.57
C THR A 78 9.47 -18.22 -4.51
N SER A 79 9.46 -18.59 -3.23
CA SER A 79 9.62 -17.64 -2.14
C SER A 79 10.98 -16.94 -2.21
N LEU A 80 12.07 -17.68 -2.48
CA LEU A 80 13.41 -17.14 -2.63
C LEU A 80 13.54 -16.19 -3.82
N ASP A 81 12.99 -16.56 -4.97
CA ASP A 81 13.00 -15.72 -6.18
C ASP A 81 12.30 -14.38 -5.93
N TRP A 82 11.20 -14.39 -5.18
CA TRP A 82 10.46 -13.18 -4.80
C TRP A 82 11.18 -12.32 -3.74
N THR A 83 12.29 -12.81 -3.17
CA THR A 83 13.11 -12.06 -2.21
C THR A 83 14.37 -11.41 -2.78
N ASN A 84 14.66 -11.60 -4.08
CA ASN A 84 15.63 -10.78 -4.82
C ASN A 84 15.06 -9.39 -5.16
#